data_AF-A0A7X5N1B2-F1
#
_entry.id   AF-A0A7X5N1B2-F1
#
_cell.length_a   1.000
_cell.length_b   1.000
_cell.length_c   1.000
_cell.angle_alpha   90.00
_cell.angle_beta   90.00
_cell.angle_gamma   90.00
#
_symmetry.space_group_name_H-M   'P 1'
#
loop_
_entity.id
_entity.type
_entity.pdbx_description
1 polymer ?
#
loop_
_entity_poly.entity_id
_entity_poly.type
_entity_poly.pdbx_seq_one_letter_code
_entity_poly.pdbx_strand_id
1 'polypeptide(L)'
;SALLNGVDQVVFSNERSASYGSQIPGTGEVNHQWSKGWAFEQAFGDYVQRHVAADLRYYSLLRPLSELAVARQFAKTDHYDAHFSSCNRNFHIMGERPVHRWCGVCPKCHFVFLALAPFMPKTRLVKIFGRNLLDDATQAGGYDALLEFQDHKPFECVGEGRESRAAMAVLASRAEWKEDALVLRFIREIQPQL
;
A
#
# COMPACT_ATOMS: atom_id res chain seq x y z
N SER A 1 -27.13 7.08 0.65
CA SER A 1 -27.27 8.00 -0.49
C SER A 1 -27.72 7.28 -1.76
N ALA A 2 -27.20 6.10 -2.11
CA ALA A 2 -27.50 5.40 -3.37
C ALA A 2 -29.01 5.33 -3.73
N LEU A 3 -29.82 4.68 -2.88
CA LEU A 3 -31.27 4.55 -3.09
C LEU A 3 -31.99 5.90 -3.20
N LEU A 4 -31.60 6.89 -2.40
CA LEU A 4 -32.18 8.24 -2.44
C LEU A 4 -31.88 8.96 -3.76
N ASN A 5 -30.82 8.58 -4.46
CA ASN A 5 -30.44 9.14 -5.75
C ASN A 5 -30.85 8.24 -6.93
N GLY A 6 -31.65 7.19 -6.68
CA GLY A 6 -32.08 6.26 -7.72
C GLY A 6 -30.95 5.47 -8.38
N VAL A 7 -29.82 5.28 -7.68
CA VAL A 7 -28.71 4.45 -8.18
C VAL A 7 -28.67 3.10 -7.48
N ASP A 8 -28.35 2.07 -8.25
CA ASP A 8 -28.39 0.65 -7.87
C ASP A 8 -27.02 0.09 -7.48
N GLN A 9 -26.00 0.95 -7.35
CA GLN A 9 -24.62 0.52 -7.12
C GLN A 9 -23.92 1.38 -6.07
N VAL A 10 -23.25 0.70 -5.14
CA VAL A 10 -22.27 1.28 -4.22
C VAL A 10 -20.93 0.64 -4.53
N VAL A 11 -20.00 1.46 -5.02
CA VAL A 11 -18.72 1.00 -5.53
C VAL A 11 -17.59 1.54 -4.68
N PHE A 12 -16.72 0.63 -4.23
CA PHE A 12 -15.50 0.95 -3.47
C PHE A 12 -14.24 0.72 -4.31
N SER A 13 -13.12 1.24 -3.80
CA SER A 13 -11.79 1.07 -4.39
C SER A 13 -10.91 0.15 -3.54
N ASN A 14 -11.49 -0.84 -2.85
CA ASN A 14 -10.70 -1.78 -2.08
C ASN A 14 -10.10 -2.85 -3.00
N GLU A 15 -8.80 -3.05 -2.84
CA GLU A 15 -7.98 -4.00 -3.58
C GLU A 15 -7.91 -5.37 -2.87
N ARG A 16 -7.33 -6.37 -3.53
CA ARG A 16 -7.16 -7.72 -2.97
C ARG A 16 -6.37 -7.70 -1.66
N SER A 17 -5.30 -6.91 -1.62
CA SER A 17 -4.33 -6.84 -0.53
C SER A 17 -4.95 -6.35 0.80
N ALA A 18 -6.06 -5.60 0.75
CA ALA A 18 -6.85 -5.23 1.92
C ALA A 18 -7.44 -6.43 2.70
N SER A 19 -7.47 -7.62 2.09
CA SER A 19 -7.91 -8.84 2.78
C SER A 19 -6.84 -9.47 3.68
N TYR A 20 -5.57 -9.03 3.57
CA TYR A 20 -4.44 -9.60 4.30
C TYR A 20 -4.12 -8.82 5.59
N GLY A 21 -4.31 -9.47 6.73
CA GLY A 21 -4.00 -8.93 8.05
C GLY A 21 -2.52 -8.98 8.44
N SER A 22 -2.21 -8.53 9.65
CA SER A 22 -0.89 -8.64 10.26
C SER A 22 -0.84 -9.84 11.20
N GLN A 23 0.29 -10.54 11.29
CA GLN A 23 0.48 -11.58 12.29
C GLN A 23 0.78 -10.95 13.64
N ILE A 24 -0.06 -11.23 14.63
CA ILE A 24 0.08 -10.70 15.98
C ILE A 24 0.36 -11.87 16.94
N PRO A 25 1.49 -11.85 17.68
CA PRO A 25 1.84 -12.93 18.61
C PRO A 25 0.72 -13.21 19.61
N GLY A 26 0.31 -14.48 19.69
CA GLY A 26 -0.75 -14.95 20.60
C GLY A 26 -2.18 -14.82 20.08
N THR A 27 -2.44 -14.11 18.97
CA THR A 27 -3.79 -13.98 18.39
C THR A 27 -3.91 -14.51 16.97
N GLY A 28 -2.79 -14.73 16.27
CA GLY A 28 -2.78 -15.10 14.85
C GLY A 28 -2.97 -13.88 13.95
N GLU A 29 -3.56 -14.07 12.78
CA GLU A 29 -3.79 -12.98 11.83
C GLU A 29 -4.89 -12.02 12.32
N VAL A 30 -4.56 -10.74 12.42
CA VAL A 30 -5.51 -9.66 12.71
C VAL A 30 -5.54 -8.69 11.54
N ASN A 31 -6.70 -8.59 10.88
CA ASN A 31 -6.94 -7.59 9.84
C ASN A 31 -7.70 -6.39 10.39
N HIS A 32 -6.99 -5.31 10.73
CA HIS A 32 -7.58 -4.05 11.22
C HIS A 32 -8.39 -3.28 10.18
N GLN A 33 -8.38 -3.75 8.93
CA GLN A 33 -9.17 -3.24 7.82
C GLN A 33 -10.11 -4.31 7.28
N TRP A 34 -10.59 -5.22 8.13
CA TRP A 34 -11.48 -6.30 7.71
C TRP A 34 -12.69 -5.81 6.90
N SER A 35 -13.21 -4.62 7.20
CA SER A 35 -14.30 -3.98 6.44
C SER A 35 -13.96 -3.60 4.98
N LYS A 36 -12.69 -3.71 4.57
CA LYS A 36 -12.22 -3.58 3.19
C LYS A 36 -11.91 -4.92 2.53
N GLY A 37 -11.90 -6.00 3.31
CA GLY A 37 -11.59 -7.35 2.86
C GLY A 37 -12.72 -7.99 2.07
N TRP A 38 -12.37 -9.04 1.33
CA TRP A 38 -13.32 -9.79 0.50
C TRP A 38 -14.45 -10.43 1.32
N ALA A 39 -14.12 -11.02 2.47
CA ALA A 39 -15.12 -11.66 3.33
C ALA A 39 -16.21 -10.68 3.80
N PHE A 40 -15.82 -9.45 4.17
CA PHE A 40 -16.78 -8.41 4.52
C PHE A 40 -17.61 -7.99 3.32
N GLU A 41 -16.98 -7.73 2.17
CA GLU A 41 -17.68 -7.33 0.95
C GLU A 41 -18.78 -8.33 0.56
N GLN A 42 -18.48 -9.63 0.61
CA GLN A 42 -19.47 -10.68 0.35
C GLN A 42 -20.59 -10.69 1.40
N ALA A 43 -20.25 -10.74 2.68
CA ALA A 43 -21.23 -10.82 3.75
C ALA A 43 -22.15 -9.59 3.80
N PHE A 44 -21.59 -8.40 3.60
CA PHE A 44 -22.34 -7.15 3.58
C PHE A 44 -23.16 -7.01 2.30
N GLY A 45 -22.61 -7.37 1.15
CA GLY A 45 -23.36 -7.39 -0.11
C GLY A 45 -24.59 -8.31 -0.04
N ASP A 46 -24.41 -9.52 0.48
CA ASP A 46 -25.50 -10.46 0.74
C ASP A 46 -26.57 -9.88 1.66
N TYR A 47 -26.14 -9.25 2.76
CA TYR A 47 -27.05 -8.61 3.72
C TYR A 47 -27.85 -7.48 3.06
N VAL A 48 -27.19 -6.60 2.31
CA VAL A 48 -27.82 -5.48 1.61
C VAL A 48 -28.87 -5.99 0.62
N GLN A 49 -28.53 -7.00 -0.18
CA GLN A 49 -29.47 -7.56 -1.15
C GLN A 49 -30.68 -8.24 -0.51
N ARG A 50 -30.49 -8.94 0.62
CA ARG A 50 -31.57 -9.64 1.31
C ARG A 50 -32.48 -8.73 2.12
N HIS A 51 -31.94 -7.66 2.71
CA HIS A 51 -32.63 -6.90 3.75
C HIS A 51 -32.85 -5.42 3.44
N VAL A 52 -32.16 -4.87 2.43
CA VAL A 52 -32.23 -3.42 2.11
C VAL A 52 -32.85 -3.21 0.73
N ALA A 53 -32.22 -3.73 -0.33
CA ALA A 53 -32.70 -3.61 -1.70
C ALA A 53 -32.07 -4.70 -2.57
N ALA A 54 -32.91 -5.56 -3.17
CA ALA A 54 -32.46 -6.73 -3.92
C ALA A 54 -31.67 -6.40 -5.19
N ASP A 55 -31.88 -5.21 -5.75
CA ASP A 55 -31.20 -4.69 -6.94
C ASP A 55 -29.95 -3.86 -6.60
N LEU A 56 -29.68 -3.58 -5.31
CA LEU A 56 -28.51 -2.80 -4.90
C LEU A 56 -27.24 -3.66 -4.84
N ARG A 57 -26.23 -3.32 -5.64
CA ARG A 57 -24.94 -4.01 -5.68
C ARG A 57 -23.91 -3.27 -4.82
N TYR A 58 -23.22 -4.01 -3.96
CA TYR A 58 -22.11 -3.53 -3.15
C TYR A 58 -20.84 -4.29 -3.53
N TYR A 59 -19.83 -3.61 -4.07
CA TYR A 59 -18.60 -4.28 -4.52
C TYR A 59 -17.43 -3.30 -4.63
N SER A 60 -16.21 -3.84 -4.77
CA SER A 60 -15.01 -3.05 -5.06
C SER A 60 -14.51 -3.26 -6.47
N LEU A 61 -14.34 -2.18 -7.25
CA LEU A 61 -13.82 -2.28 -8.63
C LEU A 61 -12.37 -2.77 -8.67
N LEU A 62 -11.57 -2.46 -7.65
CA LEU A 62 -10.16 -2.84 -7.59
C LEU A 62 -9.95 -4.24 -6.99
N ARG A 63 -11.01 -4.96 -6.62
CA ARG A 63 -10.92 -6.28 -5.95
C ARG A 63 -9.96 -7.27 -6.61
N PRO A 64 -9.86 -7.37 -7.96
CA PRO A 64 -8.92 -8.30 -8.59
C PRO A 64 -7.46 -7.88 -8.50
N LEU A 65 -7.20 -6.59 -8.26
CA LEU A 65 -5.86 -6.01 -8.26
C LEU A 65 -5.20 -6.16 -6.90
N SER A 66 -3.88 -6.32 -6.90
CA SER A 66 -3.06 -6.12 -5.72
C SER A 66 -2.70 -4.64 -5.57
N GLU A 67 -2.25 -4.21 -4.39
CA GLU A 67 -1.72 -2.85 -4.21
C GLU A 67 -0.61 -2.53 -5.24
N LEU A 68 0.32 -3.46 -5.48
CA LEU A 68 1.38 -3.28 -6.48
C LEU A 68 0.82 -3.12 -7.91
N ALA A 69 -0.29 -3.80 -8.24
CA ALA A 69 -0.97 -3.61 -9.52
C ALA A 69 -1.69 -2.26 -9.61
N VAL A 70 -2.28 -1.78 -8.51
CA VAL A 70 -2.86 -0.43 -8.41
C VAL A 70 -1.76 0.63 -8.59
N ALA A 71 -0.63 0.48 -7.89
CA ALA A 71 0.55 1.33 -8.01
C ALA A 71 1.07 1.43 -9.45
N ARG A 72 1.12 0.30 -10.17
CA ARG A 72 1.47 0.26 -11.59
C ARG A 72 0.51 1.07 -12.47
N GLN A 73 -0.79 1.01 -12.21
CA GLN A 73 -1.77 1.80 -12.97
C GLN A 73 -1.66 3.29 -12.63
N PHE A 74 -1.52 3.62 -11.34
CA PHE A 74 -1.36 5.00 -10.87
C PHE A 74 -0.11 5.67 -11.48
N ALA A 75 0.99 4.92 -11.60
CA ALA A 75 2.24 5.44 -12.15
C ALA A 75 2.16 5.94 -13.61
N LYS A 76 1.11 5.55 -14.37
CA LYS A 76 0.91 5.97 -15.77
C LYS A 76 0.49 7.44 -15.94
N THR A 77 0.05 8.10 -14.87
CA THR A 77 -0.33 9.52 -14.89
C THR A 77 0.51 10.29 -13.90
N ASP A 78 0.88 11.54 -14.22
CA ASP A 78 1.56 12.51 -13.35
C ASP A 78 0.64 13.59 -12.79
N HIS A 79 -0.63 13.59 -13.21
CA HIS A 79 -1.62 14.61 -12.88
C HIS A 79 -1.80 14.83 -11.37
N TYR A 80 -1.57 13.79 -10.57
CA TYR A 80 -1.78 13.83 -9.12
C TYR A 80 -0.50 14.00 -8.29
N ASP A 81 0.68 14.11 -8.91
CA ASP A 81 1.98 14.09 -8.21
C ASP A 81 2.08 15.09 -7.03
N ALA A 82 1.45 16.26 -7.16
CA ALA A 82 1.45 17.31 -6.14
C ALA A 82 0.34 17.17 -5.07
N HIS A 83 -0.57 16.20 -5.23
CA HIS A 83 -1.83 16.14 -4.50
C HIS A 83 -1.98 14.88 -3.65
N PHE A 84 -1.45 13.74 -4.08
CA PHE A 84 -1.65 12.48 -3.35
C PHE A 84 -0.73 12.35 -2.12
N SER A 85 -1.26 11.78 -1.04
CA SER A 85 -0.48 11.32 0.11
C SER A 85 -1.29 10.33 0.95
N SER A 86 -0.63 9.26 1.38
CA SER A 86 -1.14 8.32 2.38
C SER A 86 -0.34 8.39 3.69
N CYS A 87 0.52 9.40 3.85
CA CYS A 87 1.42 9.51 5.00
C CYS A 87 0.64 9.64 6.32
N ASN A 88 0.99 8.81 7.29
CA ASN A 88 0.37 8.82 8.63
C ASN A 88 0.52 10.16 9.36
N ARG A 89 1.57 10.93 9.05
CA ARG A 89 1.87 12.22 9.67
C ARG A 89 1.33 13.42 8.88
N ASN A 90 0.61 13.20 7.78
CA ASN A 90 0.07 14.28 6.95
C ASN A 90 -1.30 14.80 7.44
N PHE A 91 -1.95 14.11 8.40
CA PHE A 91 -3.31 14.40 8.85
C PHE A 91 -3.41 14.64 10.37
N HIS A 92 -2.52 15.47 10.92
CA HIS A 92 -2.64 15.91 12.32
C HIS A 92 -3.82 16.88 12.46
N ILE A 93 -4.79 16.55 13.31
CA ILE A 93 -5.94 17.41 13.65
C ILE A 93 -5.48 18.63 14.46
N MET A 94 -4.41 18.46 15.26
CA MET A 94 -3.82 19.49 16.12
C MET A 94 -2.31 19.57 15.85
N GLY A 95 -1.80 20.79 15.66
CA GLY A 95 -0.39 21.06 15.41
C GLY A 95 -0.10 21.65 14.02
N GLU A 96 1.16 22.01 13.79
CA GLU A 96 1.61 22.52 12.49
C GLU A 96 1.47 21.42 11.43
N ARG A 97 0.87 21.78 10.29
CA ARG A 97 0.87 20.88 9.13
C ARG A 97 2.33 20.72 8.66
N PRO A 98 2.79 19.49 8.42
CA PRO A 98 4.16 19.29 7.96
C PRO A 98 4.41 20.05 6.66
N VAL A 99 5.60 20.65 6.54
CA VAL A 99 6.04 21.38 5.34
C VAL A 99 6.00 20.48 4.10
N HIS A 100 6.17 19.17 4.30
CA HIS A 100 6.14 18.15 3.25
C HIS A 100 4.99 17.16 3.48
N ARG A 101 4.28 16.78 2.41
CA ARG A 101 3.17 15.82 2.45
C ARG A 101 3.59 14.39 2.83
N TRP A 102 4.89 14.10 2.72
CA TRP A 102 5.49 12.80 3.00
C TRP A 102 6.58 12.98 4.07
N CYS A 103 6.40 12.34 5.23
CA CYS A 103 7.43 12.40 6.28
C CYS A 103 8.66 11.53 5.97
N GLY A 104 8.55 10.61 5.01
CA GLY A 104 9.64 9.74 4.57
C GLY A 104 10.07 8.66 5.57
N VAL A 105 9.44 8.55 6.75
CA VAL A 105 9.90 7.63 7.83
C VAL A 105 8.79 6.71 8.37
N CYS A 106 7.54 6.91 7.98
CA CYS A 106 6.43 6.05 8.45
C CYS A 106 6.21 4.86 7.51
N PRO A 107 5.58 3.76 7.98
CA PRO A 107 5.33 2.57 7.16
C PRO A 107 4.62 2.86 5.83
N LYS A 108 3.69 3.84 5.81
CA LYS A 108 3.02 4.28 4.57
C LYS A 108 3.97 4.93 3.58
N CYS A 109 4.92 5.74 4.05
CA CYS A 109 5.90 6.36 3.18
C CYS A 109 6.80 5.29 2.55
N HIS A 110 7.31 4.35 3.36
CA HIS A 110 8.14 3.25 2.87
C HIS A 110 7.39 2.40 1.85
N PHE A 111 6.15 2.01 2.17
CA PHE A 111 5.36 1.15 1.31
C PHE A 111 5.01 1.83 -0.02
N VAL A 112 4.50 3.06 -0.01
CA VAL A 112 4.14 3.74 -1.26
C VAL A 112 5.38 4.05 -2.10
N PHE A 113 6.50 4.43 -1.49
CA PHE A 113 7.75 4.60 -2.22
C PHE A 113 8.17 3.29 -2.91
N LEU A 114 8.18 2.18 -2.17
CA LEU A 114 8.52 0.86 -2.72
C LEU A 114 7.55 0.40 -3.80
N ALA A 115 6.25 0.57 -3.62
CA ALA A 115 5.23 0.11 -4.56
C ALA A 115 5.28 0.89 -5.89
N LEU A 116 5.68 2.17 -5.85
CA LEU A 116 5.78 3.02 -7.04
C LEU A 116 7.14 2.91 -7.76
N ALA A 117 8.23 2.64 -7.05
CA ALA A 117 9.59 2.61 -7.60
C ALA A 117 9.76 1.70 -8.84
N PRO A 118 9.13 0.51 -8.92
CA PRO A 118 9.20 -0.34 -10.12
C PRO A 118 8.57 0.29 -11.37
N PHE A 119 7.69 1.28 -11.22
CA PHE A 119 6.84 1.78 -12.30
C PHE A 119 7.03 3.27 -12.62
N MET A 120 7.81 3.99 -11.82
CA MET A 120 8.12 5.41 -12.02
C MET A 120 9.61 5.65 -12.32
N PRO A 121 9.95 6.69 -13.09
CA PRO A 121 11.33 7.20 -13.12
C PRO A 121 11.78 7.60 -11.71
N LYS A 122 13.01 7.21 -11.32
CA LYS A 122 13.59 7.53 -10.01
C LYS A 122 13.55 9.02 -9.69
N THR A 123 13.88 9.88 -10.65
CA THR A 123 13.85 11.35 -10.49
C THR A 123 12.46 11.89 -10.15
N ARG A 124 11.40 11.35 -10.77
CA ARG A 124 10.01 11.70 -10.47
C ARG A 124 9.63 11.27 -9.05
N LEU A 125 9.93 10.04 -8.69
CA LEU A 125 9.59 9.51 -7.37
C LEU A 125 10.32 10.27 -6.24
N VAL A 126 11.61 10.53 -6.41
CA VAL A 126 12.41 11.32 -5.46
C VAL A 126 11.85 12.75 -5.35
N LYS A 127 11.40 13.37 -6.45
CA LYS A 127 10.76 14.69 -6.42
C LYS A 127 9.47 14.70 -5.60
N ILE A 128 8.63 13.67 -5.73
CA ILE A 128 7.36 13.54 -4.98
C ILE A 128 7.63 13.44 -3.47
N PHE A 129 8.61 12.64 -3.07
CA PHE A 129 8.92 12.37 -1.66
C PHE A 129 9.93 13.35 -1.04
N GLY A 130 10.63 14.14 -1.86
CA GLY A 130 11.69 15.06 -1.44
C GLY A 130 13.05 14.40 -1.18
N ARG A 131 13.13 13.07 -1.14
CA ARG A 131 14.38 12.30 -0.95
C ARG A 131 14.24 10.87 -1.45
N ASN A 132 15.38 10.19 -1.66
CA ASN A 132 15.39 8.76 -1.98
C ASN A 132 15.30 7.92 -0.69
N LEU A 133 14.17 7.24 -0.46
CA LEU A 133 13.98 6.42 0.74
C LEU A 133 14.69 5.06 0.68
N LEU A 134 15.10 4.61 -0.51
CA LEU A 134 15.82 3.35 -0.68
C LEU A 134 17.34 3.50 -0.50
N ASP A 135 17.84 4.74 -0.49
CA ASP A 135 19.25 5.07 -0.31
C ASP A 135 19.56 5.61 1.09
N ASP A 136 18.74 5.24 2.07
CA ASP A 136 18.92 5.57 3.49
C ASP A 136 18.97 4.27 4.30
N ALA A 137 20.18 3.82 4.61
CA ALA A 137 20.41 2.58 5.36
C ALA A 137 19.73 2.57 6.74
N THR A 138 19.45 3.75 7.32
CA THR A 138 18.76 3.84 8.62
C THR A 138 17.30 3.41 8.55
N GLN A 139 16.70 3.33 7.35
CA GLN A 139 15.32 2.84 7.16
C GLN A 139 15.22 1.31 7.06
N ALA A 140 16.33 0.56 7.15
CA ALA A 140 16.37 -0.88 6.90
C ALA A 140 15.28 -1.66 7.66
N GLY A 141 15.13 -1.45 8.96
CA GLY A 141 14.09 -2.13 9.76
C GLY A 141 12.67 -1.84 9.27
N GLY A 142 12.42 -0.62 8.78
CA GLY A 142 11.12 -0.26 8.21
C GLY A 142 10.80 -1.01 6.91
N TYR A 143 11.81 -1.35 6.10
CA TYR A 143 11.63 -2.16 4.91
C TYR A 143 11.63 -3.66 5.23
N ASP A 144 12.39 -4.12 6.23
CA ASP A 144 12.36 -5.52 6.70
C ASP A 144 10.95 -5.92 7.16
N ALA A 145 10.28 -5.04 7.92
CA ALA A 145 8.88 -5.21 8.30
C ALA A 145 7.94 -5.30 7.08
N LEU A 146 8.15 -4.46 6.05
CA LEU A 146 7.35 -4.52 4.81
C LEU A 146 7.63 -5.76 3.98
N LEU A 147 8.85 -6.29 4.04
CA LEU A 147 9.27 -7.52 3.36
C LEU A 147 8.91 -8.77 4.16
N GLU A 148 8.41 -8.61 5.39
CA GLU A 148 8.22 -9.69 6.37
C GLU A 148 9.48 -10.53 6.55
N PHE A 149 10.62 -9.87 6.56
CA PHE A 149 11.94 -10.48 6.72
C PHE A 149 12.36 -10.36 8.17
N GLN A 150 12.31 -11.48 8.92
CA GLN A 150 12.60 -11.54 10.36
C GLN A 150 11.75 -10.59 11.24
N ASP A 151 10.69 -10.04 10.66
CA ASP A 151 9.76 -9.10 11.28
C ASP A 151 8.38 -9.30 10.65
N HIS A 152 7.36 -8.64 11.20
CA HIS A 152 5.98 -8.76 10.76
C HIS A 152 5.50 -7.50 10.03
N LYS A 153 4.53 -7.69 9.13
CA LYS A 153 3.83 -6.59 8.48
C LYS A 153 3.36 -5.55 9.53
N PRO A 154 3.68 -4.25 9.34
CA PRO A 154 3.19 -3.20 10.24
C PRO A 154 1.67 -3.22 10.33
N PHE A 155 1.12 -2.91 11.52
CA PHE A 155 -0.32 -2.79 11.77
C PHE A 155 -0.91 -1.50 11.14
N GLU A 156 -0.75 -1.38 9.83
CA GLU A 156 -0.99 -0.22 8.99
C GLU A 156 -1.56 -0.66 7.65
N CYS A 157 -2.26 0.23 6.93
CA CYS A 157 -2.78 -0.11 5.59
C CYS A 157 -1.66 -0.07 4.54
N VAL A 158 -0.81 -1.08 4.57
CA VAL A 158 0.24 -1.35 3.59
C VAL A 158 -0.04 -2.70 2.91
N GLY A 159 0.59 -2.93 1.75
CA GLY A 159 0.43 -4.17 0.98
C GLY A 159 1.01 -5.39 1.67
N GLU A 160 1.03 -6.51 0.94
CA GLU A 160 1.51 -7.80 1.47
C GLU A 160 3.04 -7.93 1.37
N GLY A 161 3.68 -8.72 2.23
CA GLY A 161 5.13 -8.91 2.18
C GLY A 161 5.62 -9.45 0.84
N ARG A 162 4.84 -10.35 0.21
CA ARG A 162 5.14 -10.85 -1.15
C ARG A 162 5.15 -9.75 -2.22
N GLU A 163 4.33 -8.71 -2.06
CA GLU A 163 4.30 -7.58 -2.99
C GLU A 163 5.54 -6.70 -2.82
N SER A 164 5.91 -6.42 -1.56
CA SER A 164 7.14 -5.68 -1.24
C SER A 164 8.38 -6.42 -1.75
N ARG A 165 8.44 -7.76 -1.57
CA ARG A 165 9.54 -8.59 -2.07
C ARG A 165 9.60 -8.61 -3.59
N ALA A 166 8.45 -8.71 -4.26
CA ALA A 166 8.37 -8.61 -5.71
C ALA A 166 8.85 -7.25 -6.22
N ALA A 167 8.47 -6.16 -5.54
CA ALA A 167 8.95 -4.81 -5.87
C ALA A 167 10.47 -4.71 -5.72
N MET A 168 11.04 -5.13 -4.58
CA MET A 168 12.50 -5.17 -4.37
C MET A 168 13.24 -6.00 -5.42
N ALA A 169 12.71 -7.17 -5.79
CA ALA A 169 13.29 -8.01 -6.83
C ALA A 169 13.33 -7.33 -8.21
N VAL A 170 12.30 -6.56 -8.56
CA VAL A 170 12.32 -5.74 -9.79
C VAL A 170 13.39 -4.66 -9.68
N LEU A 171 13.48 -3.95 -8.55
CA LEU A 171 14.50 -2.90 -8.36
C LEU A 171 15.93 -3.44 -8.39
N ALA A 172 16.15 -4.65 -7.86
CA ALA A 172 17.45 -5.33 -7.89
C ALA A 172 18.00 -5.55 -9.31
N SER A 173 17.12 -5.65 -10.31
CA SER A 173 17.49 -5.81 -11.73
C SER A 173 17.69 -4.49 -12.48
N ARG A 174 17.45 -3.33 -11.84
CA ARG A 174 17.44 -2.01 -12.50
C ARG A 174 18.68 -1.20 -12.12
N ALA A 175 19.44 -0.76 -13.13
CA ALA A 175 20.71 -0.07 -12.93
C ALA A 175 20.59 1.20 -12.09
N GLU A 176 19.48 1.93 -12.22
CA GLU A 176 19.21 3.16 -11.47
C GLU A 176 18.85 2.95 -10.00
N TRP A 177 18.53 1.71 -9.59
CA TRP A 177 18.10 1.37 -8.22
C TRP A 177 19.03 0.40 -7.51
N LYS A 178 19.71 -0.51 -8.23
CA LYS A 178 20.50 -1.62 -7.65
C LYS A 178 21.60 -1.21 -6.67
N GLU A 179 22.13 0.01 -6.79
CA GLU A 179 23.19 0.53 -5.92
C GLU A 179 22.65 1.31 -4.71
N ASP A 180 21.34 1.58 -4.65
CA ASP A 180 20.76 2.23 -3.47
C ASP A 180 20.89 1.31 -2.26
N ALA A 181 21.27 1.89 -1.12
CA ALA A 181 21.69 1.15 0.08
C ALA A 181 20.80 -0.05 0.44
N LEU A 182 19.48 0.12 0.42
CA LEU A 182 18.52 -0.92 0.81
C LEU A 182 18.25 -1.95 -0.29
N VAL A 183 18.38 -1.57 -1.56
CA VAL A 183 18.27 -2.53 -2.69
C VAL A 183 19.52 -3.39 -2.73
N LEU A 184 20.69 -2.80 -2.57
CA LEU A 184 21.96 -3.53 -2.47
C LEU A 184 21.96 -4.50 -1.29
N ARG A 185 21.44 -4.06 -0.13
CA ARG A 185 21.24 -4.92 1.04
C ARG A 185 20.26 -6.06 0.73
N PHE A 186 19.11 -5.77 0.12
CA PHE A 186 18.15 -6.81 -0.28
C PHE A 186 18.81 -7.87 -1.15
N ILE A 187 19.60 -7.49 -2.16
CA ILE A 187 20.32 -8.43 -3.04
C ILE A 187 21.28 -9.34 -2.25
N ARG A 188 22.02 -8.77 -1.30
CA ARG A 188 23.07 -9.49 -0.57
C ARG A 188 22.53 -10.37 0.55
N GLU A 189 21.54 -9.88 1.28
CA GLU A 189 21.12 -10.47 2.55
C GLU A 189 19.79 -11.20 2.43
N ILE A 190 18.81 -10.66 1.70
CA ILE A 190 17.41 -11.12 1.76
C ILE A 190 17.08 -12.02 0.57
N GLN A 191 17.39 -11.58 -0.65
CA GLN A 191 17.08 -12.29 -1.89
C GLN A 191 17.58 -13.74 -1.93
N PRO A 192 18.78 -14.09 -1.41
CA PRO A 192 19.25 -15.48 -1.39
C PRO A 192 18.45 -16.42 -0.48
N GLN A 193 17.59 -15.87 0.39
CA GLN A 193 16.79 -16.63 1.37
C GLN A 193 15.32 -16.78 0.94
N LEU A 194 14.91 -16.20 -0.20
CA LEU A 194 13.55 -16.25 -0.74
C LEU A 194 13.35 -17.41 -1.72
#